data_AF-A0A6P6G6W9-F1
#
_entry.id   AF-A0A6P6G6W9-F1
#
_cell.length_a   1.000
_cell.length_b   1.000
_cell.length_c   1.000
_cell.angle_alpha   90.00
_cell.angle_beta   90.00
_cell.angle_gamma   90.00
#
_symmetry.space_group_name_H-M   'P 1'
#
loop_
_entity.id
_entity.type
_entity.pdbx_description
1 polymer ?
#
loop_
_entity_poly.entity_id
_entity_poly.type
_entity_poly.pdbx_seq_one_letter_code
_entity_poly.pdbx_strand_id
1 'polypeptide(L)'
;MQNNIFRAKHGVFSSPSNNMEVVRVEQIEERDKEWSAEWRTRGCDSVSREVFEAVVVCTGHQSVLQLPAVAGIEKWPGYQIHSHNYRVPEPFKDQIVVVIAYAASGSEISREIATEAKQVHIATRVPNVQVKKLENHDNIWLHMMIDHVCEGGKVVFQDGSFVYADTILYCTG
;
A
#
# COMPACT_ATOMS: atom_id res chain seq x y z
N MET A 1 -8.58 8.23 -1.29
CA MET A 1 -9.10 8.04 0.08
C MET A 1 -10.61 8.12 0.06
N GLN A 2 -11.29 6.98 0.19
CA GLN A 2 -12.73 6.89 0.44
C GLN A 2 -12.86 6.40 1.89
N ASN A 3 -13.43 7.23 2.76
CA ASN A 3 -13.64 6.91 4.16
C ASN A 3 -15.05 6.35 4.31
N ASN A 4 -15.20 5.03 4.41
CA ASN A 4 -16.48 4.42 4.75
C ASN A 4 -16.57 4.28 6.28
N ILE A 5 -17.40 5.12 6.91
CA ILE A 5 -17.83 4.93 8.29
C ILE A 5 -19.19 4.24 8.25
N PHE A 6 -19.32 3.13 8.99
CA PHE A 6 -20.60 2.45 9.15
C PHE A 6 -21.30 2.96 10.40
N ARG A 7 -22.52 3.46 10.20
CA ARG A 7 -23.43 3.93 11.24
C ARG A 7 -24.20 2.74 11.81
N ALA A 8 -24.20 2.56 13.13
CA ALA A 8 -25.08 1.61 13.80
C ALA A 8 -26.04 2.38 14.73
N LYS A 9 -27.23 2.70 14.22
CA LYS A 9 -28.45 2.84 15.01
C LYS A 9 -29.44 1.82 14.46
N HIS A 10 -30.24 1.22 15.33
CA HIS A 10 -31.22 0.18 15.02
C HIS A 10 -31.84 0.34 13.62
N GLY A 11 -31.59 -0.61 12.71
CA GLY A 11 -32.14 -0.60 11.36
C GLY A 11 -31.17 -0.06 10.30
N VAL A 12 -30.87 -0.93 9.33
CA VAL A 12 -30.13 -0.69 8.08
C VAL A 12 -30.47 0.68 7.46
N PHE A 13 -29.46 1.49 7.13
CA PHE A 13 -29.66 2.63 6.23
C PHE A 13 -29.50 2.23 4.77
N SER A 14 -30.43 2.74 3.97
CA SER A 14 -30.45 2.68 2.51
C SER A 14 -29.25 3.41 1.91
N SER A 15 -28.38 2.63 1.26
CA SER A 15 -27.27 3.01 0.36
C SER A 15 -26.13 3.87 0.94
N PRO A 16 -24.86 3.43 0.83
CA PRO A 16 -23.72 4.32 1.00
C PRO A 16 -23.73 5.38 -0.10
N SER A 17 -23.79 6.67 0.26
CA SER A 17 -23.57 7.75 -0.70
C SER A 17 -22.06 7.87 -0.97
N ASN A 18 -21.62 7.47 -2.16
CA ASN A 18 -20.22 7.37 -2.61
C ASN A 18 -19.42 8.70 -2.67
N ASN A 19 -19.83 9.74 -1.94
CA ASN A 19 -19.23 11.06 -2.02
C ASN A 19 -19.18 11.83 -0.68
N MET A 20 -19.37 11.15 0.44
CA MET A 20 -19.25 11.74 1.77
C MET A 20 -17.91 11.36 2.41
N GLU A 21 -17.31 12.30 3.11
CA GLU A 21 -16.08 12.12 3.87
C GLU A 21 -16.34 12.55 5.32
N VAL A 22 -16.23 11.62 6.26
CA VAL A 22 -16.26 11.97 7.69
C VAL A 22 -14.95 12.66 8.04
N VAL A 23 -15.04 13.86 8.60
CA VAL A 23 -13.91 14.74 8.92
C VAL A 23 -13.59 14.75 10.41
N ARG A 24 -14.58 14.50 11.27
CA ARG A 24 -14.41 14.48 12.73
C ARG A 24 -15.39 13.51 13.39
N VAL A 25 -14.90 12.79 14.39
CA VAL A 25 -15.72 12.02 15.34
C VAL A 25 -15.20 12.34 16.73
N GLU A 26 -16.08 12.79 17.62
CA GLU A 26 -15.73 13.14 19.00
C GLU A 26 -16.78 12.61 19.97
N GLN A 27 -16.35 12.21 21.16
CA GLN A 27 -17.28 11.90 22.25
C GLN A 27 -17.78 13.22 22.86
N ILE A 28 -19.08 13.30 23.13
CA ILE A 28 -19.69 14.50 23.71
C ILE A 28 -19.52 14.44 25.23
N GLU A 29 -18.69 15.32 25.81
CA GLU A 29 -18.35 15.28 27.24
C GLU A 29 -19.57 15.46 28.17
N GLU A 30 -20.54 16.28 27.76
CA GLU A 30 -21.76 16.57 28.55
C GLU A 30 -22.81 15.45 28.49
N ARG A 31 -22.66 14.47 27.59
CA ARG A 31 -23.62 13.40 27.33
C ARG A 31 -22.90 12.07 27.28
N ASP A 32 -22.84 11.42 28.43
CA ASP A 32 -22.15 10.14 28.60
C ASP A 32 -22.67 9.13 27.57
N LYS A 33 -21.75 8.54 26.79
CA LYS A 33 -22.00 7.58 25.70
C LYS A 33 -22.60 8.13 24.39
N GLU A 34 -22.61 9.44 24.16
CA GLU A 34 -22.95 10.01 22.85
C GLU A 34 -21.70 10.48 22.08
N TRP A 35 -21.78 10.36 20.75
CA TRP A 35 -20.72 10.70 19.81
C TRP A 35 -21.26 11.67 18.77
N SER A 36 -20.51 12.72 18.49
CA SER A 36 -20.78 13.64 17.39
C SER A 36 -19.91 13.25 16.19
N ALA A 37 -20.52 13.04 15.03
CA ALA A 37 -19.80 12.89 13.77
C ALA A 37 -20.10 14.05 12.83
N GLU A 38 -19.05 14.56 12.19
CA GLU A 38 -19.11 15.60 11.18
C GLU A 38 -18.62 15.05 9.84
N TRP A 39 -19.35 15.32 8.77
CA TRP A 39 -18.97 14.90 7.42
C TRP A 39 -19.22 16.00 6.40
N ARG A 40 -18.46 15.93 5.31
CA ARG A 40 -18.62 16.79 4.14
C ARG A 40 -18.98 15.96 2.92
N THR A 41 -19.79 16.53 2.03
CA THR A 41 -19.96 15.98 0.68
C THR A 41 -18.87 16.55 -0.20
N ARG A 42 -18.10 15.74 -0.93
CA ARG A 42 -17.05 16.27 -1.82
C ARG A 42 -17.65 17.19 -2.88
N GLY A 43 -17.03 18.35 -3.06
CA GLY A 43 -17.55 19.43 -3.92
C GLY A 43 -18.54 20.36 -3.21
N CYS A 44 -18.78 20.16 -1.91
CA CYS A 44 -19.55 21.06 -1.07
C CYS A 44 -18.72 21.44 0.17
N ASP A 45 -18.63 22.74 0.46
CA ASP A 45 -17.92 23.24 1.63
C ASP A 45 -18.74 23.17 2.92
N SER A 46 -20.02 22.77 2.82
CA SER A 46 -20.86 22.62 4.00
C SER A 46 -20.51 21.33 4.76
N VAL A 47 -20.37 21.48 6.07
CA VAL A 47 -20.17 20.37 7.00
C VAL A 47 -21.50 20.05 7.66
N SER A 48 -21.91 18.80 7.56
CA SER A 48 -23.08 18.26 8.27
C SER A 48 -22.63 17.61 9.57
N ARG A 49 -23.45 17.71 10.62
CA ARG A 49 -23.17 17.17 11.95
C ARG A 49 -24.37 16.39 12.46
N GLU A 50 -24.13 15.22 13.07
CA GLU A 50 -25.17 14.43 13.72
C GLU A 50 -24.62 13.67 14.93
N VAL A 51 -25.52 13.36 15.87
CA VAL A 51 -25.21 12.68 17.14
C VAL A 51 -25.66 11.22 17.12
N PHE A 52 -24.76 10.35 17.54
CA PHE A 52 -24.90 8.89 17.56
C PHE A 52 -24.66 8.34 18.96
N GLU A 53 -25.35 7.25 19.29
CA GLU A 53 -25.11 6.50 20.54
C GLU A 53 -23.90 5.57 20.41
N ALA A 54 -23.50 5.25 19.18
CA ALA A 54 -22.33 4.44 18.87
C ALA A 54 -21.79 4.83 17.49
N VAL A 55 -20.46 4.79 17.36
CA VAL A 55 -19.76 4.96 16.09
C VAL A 55 -18.84 3.78 15.87
N VAL A 56 -18.89 3.18 14.68
CA VAL A 56 -18.00 2.10 14.27
C VAL A 56 -17.09 2.61 13.16
N VAL A 57 -15.78 2.64 13.42
CA VAL A 57 -14.78 3.15 12.47
C VAL A 57 -14.20 1.98 11.67
N CYS A 58 -14.48 1.94 10.38
CA CYS A 58 -14.02 0.91 9.45
C CYS A 58 -13.21 1.49 8.28
N THR A 59 -12.42 2.55 8.53
CA THR A 59 -11.72 3.30 7.47
C THR A 59 -10.52 2.56 6.86
N GLY A 60 -10.18 1.38 7.39
CA GLY A 60 -8.96 0.65 7.03
C GLY A 60 -7.69 1.33 7.57
N HIS A 61 -6.69 0.54 7.94
CA HIS A 61 -5.45 1.05 8.53
C HIS A 61 -4.36 1.38 7.48
N GLN A 62 -4.51 0.90 6.24
CA GLN A 62 -3.44 0.87 5.22
C GLN A 62 -3.48 2.03 4.21
N SER A 63 -4.11 3.15 4.53
CA SER A 63 -4.26 4.30 3.61
C SER A 63 -3.10 5.28 3.66
N VAL A 64 -2.22 5.19 4.67
CA VAL A 64 -1.01 6.02 4.80
C VAL A 64 0.19 5.20 4.37
N LEU A 65 0.82 5.60 3.25
CA LEU A 65 2.02 4.95 2.73
C LEU A 65 3.20 5.15 3.69
N GLN A 66 3.75 4.07 4.23
CA GLN A 66 5.09 4.08 4.81
C GLN A 66 6.09 3.62 3.76
N LEU A 67 6.66 4.56 3.01
CA LEU A 67 7.75 4.26 2.10
C LEU A 67 9.04 4.12 2.92
N PRO A 68 9.73 2.96 2.88
CA PRO A 68 11.04 2.84 3.49
C PRO A 68 12.00 3.80 2.79
N ALA A 69 12.83 4.51 3.55
CA ALA A 69 13.88 5.35 3.00
C ALA A 69 14.93 4.45 2.33
N VAL A 70 14.92 4.40 0.99
CA VAL A 70 15.93 3.72 0.18
C VAL A 70 17.00 4.74 -0.18
N ALA A 71 18.26 4.49 0.17
CA ALA A 71 19.34 5.43 -0.11
C ALA A 71 19.58 5.58 -1.62
N GLY A 72 19.64 6.83 -2.12
CA GLY A 72 19.87 7.15 -3.54
C GLY A 72 18.60 7.14 -4.40
N ILE A 73 17.42 6.88 -3.81
CA ILE A 73 16.17 6.71 -4.55
C ILE A 73 15.72 7.96 -5.30
N GLU A 74 16.07 9.13 -4.78
CA GLU A 74 15.78 10.44 -5.37
C GLU A 74 16.46 10.66 -6.73
N LYS A 75 17.51 9.90 -7.04
CA LYS A 75 18.22 9.98 -8.32
C LYS A 75 18.12 8.70 -9.15
N TRP A 76 17.43 7.68 -8.66
CA TRP A 76 17.27 6.43 -9.37
C TRP A 76 16.27 6.62 -10.53
N PRO A 77 16.62 6.20 -11.76
CA PRO A 77 15.88 6.60 -12.96
C PRO A 77 14.62 5.78 -13.23
N GLY A 78 14.45 4.65 -12.54
CA GLY A 78 13.35 3.73 -12.80
C GLY A 78 12.01 4.17 -12.21
N TYR A 79 10.96 3.46 -12.60
CA TYR A 79 9.60 3.74 -12.18
C TYR A 79 9.33 3.29 -10.75
N GLN A 80 8.58 4.08 -10.00
CA GLN A 80 8.27 3.82 -8.59
C GLN A 80 6.76 3.76 -8.38
N ILE A 81 6.28 2.69 -7.75
CA ILE A 81 4.85 2.48 -7.50
C ILE A 81 4.60 1.79 -6.17
N HIS A 82 3.57 2.19 -5.44
CA HIS A 82 3.12 1.47 -4.24
C HIS A 82 2.03 0.46 -4.60
N SER A 83 1.93 -0.64 -3.84
CA SER A 83 0.91 -1.68 -4.03
C SER A 83 -0.52 -1.13 -4.07
N HIS A 84 -0.80 -0.06 -3.33
CA HIS A 84 -2.09 0.66 -3.38
C HIS A 84 -2.48 1.17 -4.78
N ASN A 85 -1.49 1.48 -5.62
CA ASN A 85 -1.69 1.97 -6.99
C ASN A 85 -1.55 0.87 -8.05
N TYR A 86 -1.09 -0.32 -7.67
CA TYR A 86 -1.05 -1.48 -8.54
C TYR A 86 -2.47 -1.93 -8.92
N ARG A 87 -2.68 -2.32 -10.18
CA ARG A 87 -3.99 -2.74 -10.68
C ARG A 87 -3.93 -4.02 -11.51
N VAL A 88 -2.97 -4.11 -12.41
CA VAL A 88 -2.83 -5.21 -13.38
C VAL A 88 -1.34 -5.40 -13.74
N PRO A 89 -0.91 -6.59 -14.20
CA PRO A 89 0.50 -6.92 -14.42
C PRO A 89 1.08 -6.48 -15.79
N GLU A 90 0.24 -6.26 -16.81
CA GLU A 90 0.67 -6.00 -18.20
C GLU A 90 1.63 -4.80 -18.36
N PRO A 91 1.52 -3.70 -17.57
CA PRO A 91 2.48 -2.61 -17.63
C PRO A 91 3.93 -3.00 -17.29
N PHE A 92 4.14 -4.13 -16.61
CA PHE A 92 5.46 -4.62 -16.21
C PHE A 92 6.06 -5.62 -17.21
N LYS A 93 5.42 -5.79 -18.37
CA LYS A 93 5.88 -6.71 -19.40
C LYS A 93 7.33 -6.44 -19.81
N ASP A 94 8.12 -7.52 -19.89
CA ASP A 94 9.55 -7.51 -20.25
C ASP A 94 10.48 -6.70 -19.31
N GLN A 95 9.96 -6.19 -18.19
CA GLN A 95 10.74 -5.43 -17.20
C GLN A 95 11.40 -6.31 -16.14
N ILE A 96 12.46 -5.78 -15.52
CA ILE A 96 13.02 -6.26 -14.27
C ILE A 96 12.41 -5.44 -13.12
N VAL A 97 11.61 -6.08 -12.28
CA VAL A 97 10.85 -5.42 -11.21
C VAL A 97 11.41 -5.83 -9.85
N VAL A 98 11.68 -4.85 -8.99
CA VAL A 98 12.04 -5.08 -7.59
C VAL A 98 10.81 -4.83 -6.70
N VAL A 99 10.39 -5.82 -5.92
CA VAL A 99 9.28 -5.70 -4.98
C VAL A 99 9.82 -5.59 -3.56
N ILE A 100 9.50 -4.51 -2.86
CA ILE A 100 9.92 -4.29 -1.47
C ILE A 100 8.85 -4.84 -0.52
N ALA A 101 9.29 -5.72 0.38
CA ALA A 101 8.50 -6.50 1.34
C ALA A 101 7.72 -7.68 0.73
N TYR A 102 7.68 -8.78 1.49
CA TYR A 102 7.05 -10.06 1.11
C TYR A 102 6.01 -10.50 2.16
N ALA A 103 5.11 -9.59 2.52
CA ALA A 103 3.89 -9.91 3.26
C ALA A 103 2.77 -10.33 2.28
N ALA A 104 1.49 -10.24 2.67
CA ALA A 104 0.36 -10.64 1.83
C ALA A 104 0.39 -10.01 0.42
N SER A 105 0.39 -8.67 0.33
CA SER A 105 0.42 -7.97 -0.97
C SER A 105 1.71 -8.24 -1.76
N GLY A 106 2.86 -8.26 -1.07
CA GLY A 106 4.14 -8.54 -1.71
C GLY A 106 4.17 -9.92 -2.36
N SER A 107 3.63 -10.93 -1.68
CA SER A 107 3.57 -12.30 -2.20
C SER A 107 2.62 -12.44 -3.38
N GLU A 108 1.42 -11.88 -3.31
CA GLU A 108 0.43 -11.99 -4.39
C GLU A 108 0.86 -11.19 -5.63
N ILE A 109 1.22 -9.92 -5.46
CA ILE A 109 1.59 -9.04 -6.58
C ILE A 109 2.85 -9.54 -7.27
N SER A 110 3.85 -10.05 -6.53
CA SER A 110 5.07 -10.60 -7.16
C SER A 110 4.77 -11.78 -8.08
N ARG A 111 3.81 -12.63 -7.72
CA ARG A 111 3.41 -13.79 -8.53
C ARG A 111 2.60 -13.38 -9.75
N GLU A 112 1.76 -12.36 -9.62
CA GLU A 112 0.98 -11.84 -10.73
C GLU A 112 1.88 -11.10 -11.73
N ILE A 113 2.77 -10.21 -11.27
CA ILE A 113 3.73 -9.52 -12.12
C ILE A 113 4.66 -10.50 -12.83
N ALA A 114 5.03 -11.60 -12.18
CA ALA A 114 5.88 -12.62 -12.78
C ALA A 114 5.28 -13.31 -14.03
N THR A 115 3.97 -13.17 -14.31
CA THR A 115 3.40 -13.71 -15.55
C THR A 115 3.76 -12.87 -16.77
N GLU A 116 4.06 -11.59 -16.59
CA GLU A 116 4.36 -10.63 -17.67
C GLU A 116 5.83 -10.15 -17.64
N ALA A 117 6.41 -10.00 -16.44
CA ALA A 117 7.74 -9.44 -16.25
C ALA A 117 8.86 -10.40 -16.63
N LYS A 118 9.99 -9.84 -17.08
CA LYS A 118 11.21 -10.60 -17.38
C LYS A 118 11.80 -11.22 -16.12
N GLN A 119 11.90 -10.44 -15.04
CA GLN A 119 12.38 -10.88 -13.73
C GLN A 119 11.69 -10.13 -12.60
N VAL A 120 11.45 -10.81 -11.49
CA VAL A 120 10.93 -10.23 -10.25
C VAL A 120 11.91 -10.52 -9.12
N HIS A 121 12.37 -9.46 -8.45
CA HIS A 121 13.31 -9.54 -7.35
C HIS A 121 12.64 -9.02 -6.07
N ILE A 122 12.40 -9.91 -5.13
CA ILE A 122 11.73 -9.59 -3.86
C ILE A 122 12.80 -9.23 -2.83
N ALA A 123 12.76 -8.01 -2.31
CA ALA A 123 13.57 -7.55 -1.19
C ALA A 123 12.80 -7.73 0.13
N THR A 124 13.23 -8.67 0.98
CA THR A 124 12.55 -8.98 2.25
C THR A 124 13.31 -8.49 3.48
N ARG A 125 12.58 -8.11 4.53
CA ARG A 125 13.13 -7.72 5.84
C ARG A 125 13.54 -8.92 6.70
N VAL A 126 13.27 -10.15 6.24
CA VAL A 126 13.67 -11.35 6.97
C VAL A 126 15.21 -11.44 6.95
N PRO A 127 15.87 -11.48 8.12
CA PRO A 127 17.32 -11.57 8.19
C PRO A 127 17.83 -12.92 7.68
N ASN A 128 19.08 -12.94 7.19
CA ASN A 128 19.80 -14.16 6.77
C ASN A 128 19.12 -14.98 5.67
N VAL A 129 18.30 -14.32 4.85
CA VAL A 129 17.79 -14.92 3.62
C VAL A 129 18.94 -15.08 2.64
N GLN A 130 19.21 -16.32 2.21
CA GLN A 130 20.09 -16.54 1.06
C GLN A 130 19.35 -16.19 -0.22
N VAL A 131 20.07 -15.63 -1.19
CA VAL A 131 19.52 -15.40 -2.53
C VAL A 131 19.01 -16.73 -3.08
N LYS A 132 17.69 -16.86 -3.21
CA LYS A 132 17.06 -18.10 -3.64
C LYS A 132 16.00 -17.79 -4.69
N LYS A 133 16.04 -18.56 -5.78
CA LYS A 133 14.94 -18.61 -6.74
C LYS A 133 13.71 -19.23 -6.05
N LEU A 134 12.57 -18.56 -6.10
CA LEU A 134 11.36 -19.06 -5.46
C LEU A 134 10.95 -20.40 -6.10
N GLU A 135 10.61 -21.39 -5.29
CA GLU A 135 10.19 -22.69 -5.79
C GLU A 135 8.92 -22.54 -6.66
N ASN A 136 8.86 -23.30 -7.76
CA ASN A 136 7.79 -23.27 -8.75
C ASN A 136 7.65 -21.97 -9.58
N HIS A 137 8.64 -21.07 -9.55
CA HIS A 137 8.65 -19.86 -10.39
C HIS A 137 9.98 -19.72 -11.12
N ASP A 138 9.92 -19.42 -12.43
CA ASP A 138 11.11 -19.38 -13.27
C ASP A 138 11.86 -18.04 -13.27
N ASN A 139 11.21 -16.99 -12.78
CA ASN A 139 11.67 -15.62 -12.87
C ASN A 139 11.49 -14.82 -11.56
N ILE A 140 11.42 -15.50 -10.41
CA ILE A 140 11.32 -14.84 -9.10
C ILE A 140 12.52 -15.19 -8.22
N TRP A 141 13.17 -14.16 -7.68
CA TRP A 141 14.29 -14.30 -6.73
C TRP A 141 13.99 -13.57 -5.43
N LEU A 142 14.36 -14.18 -4.33
CA LEU A 142 14.30 -13.60 -2.99
C LEU A 142 15.69 -13.06 -2.61
N HIS A 143 15.76 -11.82 -2.15
CA HIS A 143 16.96 -11.11 -1.72
C HIS A 143 16.79 -10.56 -0.31
N MET A 144 17.90 -10.25 0.35
CA MET A 144 17.87 -9.35 1.50
C MET A 144 17.35 -7.96 1.11
N MET A 145 17.09 -7.10 2.10
CA MET A 145 16.62 -5.75 1.83
C MET A 145 17.57 -4.98 0.90
N ILE A 146 17.02 -4.00 0.19
CA ILE A 146 17.81 -3.04 -0.58
C ILE A 146 18.73 -2.29 0.38
N ASP A 147 20.01 -2.21 0.02
CA ASP A 147 21.01 -1.40 0.70
C ASP A 147 20.97 0.04 0.15
N HIS A 148 21.18 0.19 -1.16
CA HIS A 148 21.08 1.46 -1.86
C HIS A 148 20.78 1.25 -3.35
N VAL A 149 20.45 2.35 -4.04
CA VAL A 149 20.25 2.40 -5.49
C VAL A 149 21.15 3.46 -6.13
N CYS A 150 21.44 3.30 -7.42
CA CYS A 150 22.35 4.19 -8.16
C CYS A 150 21.68 4.85 -9.37
N GLU A 151 22.16 6.03 -9.77
CA GLU A 151 21.70 6.80 -10.95
C GLU A 151 21.66 5.99 -12.26
N GLY A 152 22.44 4.91 -12.38
CA GLY A 152 22.46 4.02 -13.54
C GLY A 152 21.39 2.92 -13.55
N GLY A 153 20.35 2.99 -12.70
CA GLY A 153 19.30 1.96 -12.60
C GLY A 153 19.66 0.74 -11.75
N LYS A 154 20.86 0.72 -11.17
CA LYS A 154 21.34 -0.38 -10.32
C LYS A 154 20.64 -0.36 -8.96
N VAL A 155 20.18 -1.52 -8.52
CA VAL A 155 19.65 -1.81 -7.18
C VAL A 155 20.60 -2.78 -6.48
N VAL A 156 21.16 -2.38 -5.34
CA VAL A 156 22.10 -3.18 -4.55
C VAL A 156 21.40 -3.69 -3.30
N PHE A 157 21.52 -4.98 -3.03
CA PHE A 157 20.92 -5.63 -1.86
C PHE A 157 21.96 -5.81 -0.75
N GLN A 158 21.50 -5.95 0.49
CA GLN A 158 22.35 -6.13 1.68
C GLN A 158 23.16 -7.44 1.67
N ASP A 159 22.77 -8.42 0.85
CA ASP A 159 23.53 -9.65 0.62
C ASP A 159 24.71 -9.47 -0.37
N GLY A 160 24.91 -8.25 -0.88
CA GLY A 160 25.95 -7.90 -1.85
C GLY A 160 25.58 -8.20 -3.31
N SER A 161 24.45 -8.85 -3.57
CA SER A 161 23.94 -9.02 -4.93
C SER A 161 23.37 -7.71 -5.48
N PHE A 162 23.18 -7.64 -6.79
CA PHE A 162 22.59 -6.47 -7.44
C PHE A 162 21.86 -6.84 -8.73
N VAL A 163 20.97 -5.96 -9.15
CA VAL A 163 20.27 -6.01 -10.44
C VAL A 163 20.19 -4.63 -11.06
N TYR A 164 20.04 -4.56 -12.38
CA TYR A 164 19.56 -3.35 -13.05
C TYR A 164 18.06 -3.52 -13.22
N ALA A 165 17.28 -2.63 -12.60
CA ALA A 165 15.83 -2.74 -12.55
C ALA A 165 15.17 -1.55 -13.24
N ASP A 166 13.99 -1.81 -13.79
CA ASP A 166 13.16 -0.81 -14.45
C ASP A 166 12.14 -0.22 -13.48
N THR A 167 11.66 -1.03 -12.52
CA THR A 167 10.63 -0.65 -11.56
C THR A 167 10.96 -1.07 -10.13
N ILE A 168 10.68 -0.21 -9.15
CA ILE A 168 10.56 -0.55 -7.73
C ILE A 168 9.09 -0.45 -7.30
N LEU A 169 8.55 -1.57 -6.79
CA LEU A 169 7.20 -1.69 -6.27
C LEU A 169 7.19 -1.83 -4.75
N TYR A 170 6.62 -0.87 -4.05
CA TYR A 170 6.54 -0.83 -2.59
C TYR A 170 5.31 -1.57 -2.07
N CYS A 171 5.50 -2.70 -1.39
CA CYS A 171 4.44 -3.48 -0.71
C CYS A 171 4.49 -3.31 0.81
N THR A 172 4.65 -2.07 1.29
CA THR A 172 4.97 -1.75 2.70
C THR A 172 3.78 -1.25 3.52
N GLY A 173 2.56 -1.61 3.13
CA GLY A 173 1.33 -1.35 3.87
C GLY A 173 1.07 -2.31 5.03
#